data_AF-A0A7L3GRC4-F1
#
_entry.id   AF-A0A7L3GRC4-F1
#
_cell.length_a   1.000
_cell.length_b   1.000
_cell.length_c   1.000
_cell.angle_alpha   90.00
_cell.angle_beta   90.00
_cell.angle_gamma   90.00
#
_symmetry.space_group_name_H-M   'P 1'
#
loop_
_entity.id
_entity.type
_entity.pdbx_description
1 polymer ?
#
loop_
_entity_poly.entity_id
_entity_poly.type
_entity_poly.pdbx_seq_one_letter_code
_entity_poly.pdbx_strand_id
1 'polypeptide(L)'
;GPAHLFRLAGKCFSFVESTYKYEFCPFHNVTQHEQTFRWNAYSGILGIWHEWEIDNNTFVGMWMREGDSCETKSRQTKVHLVCGKSNKLAYVSEPSTCVYSLTFETPLVCHPHSLLVYPTLPEALQMKWDEAEQLLYDELITDQGYKKILKEIFEEAGLLKATEEKEVEKQNKKISLEFETVEKCSKEYKHLSKEIKKLKDLLSQHGIAYKGNSGE
;
A
#
# COMPACT_ATOMS: atom_id res chain seq x y z
N GLY A 1 -2.16 -0.65 6.93
CA GLY A 1 -2.30 0.76 7.34
C GLY A 1 -3.25 0.87 8.52
N PRO A 2 -3.45 2.07 9.10
CA PRO A 2 -4.25 2.23 10.31
C PRO A 2 -5.72 1.82 10.13
N ALA A 3 -6.18 0.84 10.91
CA ALA A 3 -7.50 0.22 10.73
C ALA A 3 -8.67 1.21 10.86
N HIS A 4 -8.53 2.23 11.71
CA HIS A 4 -9.59 3.22 11.94
C HIS A 4 -9.83 4.13 10.73
N LEU A 5 -8.84 4.33 9.84
CA LEU A 5 -9.00 5.15 8.64
C LEU A 5 -9.91 4.50 7.60
N PHE A 6 -10.07 3.16 7.61
CA PHE A 6 -10.99 2.47 6.70
C PHE A 6 -12.46 2.91 6.85
N ARG A 7 -12.83 3.60 7.94
CA ARG A 7 -14.16 4.22 8.08
C ARG A 7 -14.45 5.33 7.06
N LEU A 8 -13.41 5.81 6.38
CA LEU A 8 -13.48 6.79 5.29
C LEU A 8 -13.59 6.13 3.91
N ALA A 9 -13.33 4.82 3.80
CA ALA A 9 -13.46 4.10 2.55
C ALA A 9 -14.90 4.19 2.03
N GLY A 10 -15.04 4.41 0.72
CA GLY A 10 -16.34 4.60 0.06
C GLY A 10 -17.01 5.96 0.29
N LYS A 11 -16.35 6.90 1.01
CA LYS A 11 -16.80 8.29 1.13
C LYS A 11 -15.89 9.20 0.33
N CYS A 12 -16.46 10.23 -0.28
CA CYS A 12 -15.72 11.19 -1.08
C CYS A 12 -15.93 12.60 -0.52
N PHE A 13 -14.86 13.37 -0.49
CA PHE A 13 -14.81 14.71 0.07
C PHE A 13 -14.40 15.69 -1.01
N SER A 14 -15.23 16.71 -1.23
CA SER A 14 -14.99 17.69 -2.28
C SER A 14 -14.50 19.02 -1.72
N PHE A 15 -13.67 19.69 -2.51
CA PHE A 15 -13.19 21.05 -2.28
C PHE A 15 -13.30 21.81 -3.59
N VAL A 16 -13.91 22.99 -3.55
CA VAL A 16 -14.06 23.83 -4.74
C VAL A 16 -13.16 25.03 -4.56
N GLU A 17 -12.26 25.23 -5.53
CA GLU A 17 -11.39 26.39 -5.59
C GLU A 17 -11.47 27.00 -6.98
N SER A 18 -11.86 28.28 -7.03
CA SER A 18 -12.08 29.00 -8.28
C SER A 18 -13.05 28.26 -9.22
N THR A 19 -12.56 27.72 -10.34
CA THR A 19 -13.35 27.00 -11.35
C THR A 19 -13.22 25.48 -11.26
N TYR A 20 -12.43 24.95 -10.31
CA TYR A 20 -12.17 23.52 -10.21
C TYR A 20 -12.78 22.93 -8.94
N LYS A 21 -13.46 21.79 -9.09
CA LYS A 21 -13.89 20.93 -7.99
C LYS A 21 -12.92 19.75 -7.91
N TYR A 22 -12.23 19.64 -6.79
CA TYR A 22 -11.42 18.49 -6.44
C TYR A 22 -12.25 17.54 -5.61
N GLU A 23 -12.13 16.24 -5.86
CA GLU A 23 -12.80 15.21 -5.09
C GLU A 23 -11.78 14.15 -4.67
N PHE A 24 -11.74 13.88 -3.38
CA PHE A 24 -10.85 12.90 -2.78
C PHE A 24 -11.67 11.78 -2.14
N CYS A 25 -11.46 10.55 -2.63
CA CYS A 25 -12.03 9.34 -2.08
C CYS A 25 -10.89 8.49 -1.47
N PRO A 26 -10.72 8.47 -0.14
CA PRO A 26 -9.65 7.70 0.52
C PRO A 26 -9.62 6.24 0.06
N PHE A 27 -8.41 5.73 -0.21
CA PHE A 27 -8.15 4.37 -0.72
C PHE A 27 -8.71 4.07 -2.13
N HIS A 28 -9.17 5.09 -2.86
CA HIS A 28 -9.65 4.95 -4.22
C HIS A 28 -8.88 5.86 -5.17
N ASN A 29 -9.31 7.11 -5.35
CA ASN A 29 -8.69 8.05 -6.26
C ASN A 29 -8.89 9.52 -5.82
N VAL A 30 -8.20 10.41 -6.52
CA VAL A 30 -8.38 11.85 -6.49
C VAL A 30 -8.77 12.29 -7.89
N THR A 31 -9.82 13.10 -8.03
CA THR A 31 -10.26 13.65 -9.31
C THR A 31 -10.33 15.17 -9.28
N GLN A 32 -10.25 15.76 -10.46
CA GLN A 32 -10.47 17.18 -10.71
C GLN A 32 -11.54 17.34 -11.78
N HIS A 33 -12.52 18.19 -11.52
CA HIS A 33 -13.60 18.52 -12.44
C HIS A 33 -13.72 20.03 -12.57
N GLU A 34 -13.46 20.54 -13.77
CA GLU A 34 -13.75 21.93 -14.12
C GLU A 34 -15.27 22.16 -14.08
N GLN A 35 -15.71 23.20 -13.38
CA GLN A 35 -17.12 23.53 -13.14
C GLN A 35 -17.69 24.52 -14.17
N THR A 36 -16.95 24.82 -15.25
CA THR A 36 -17.43 25.73 -16.29
C THR A 36 -18.50 25.06 -17.16
N PHE A 37 -19.47 25.83 -17.65
CA PHE A 37 -20.55 25.33 -18.53
C PHE A 37 -20.08 25.09 -19.97
N ARG A 38 -18.83 24.67 -20.15
CA ARG A 38 -18.25 24.35 -21.46
C ARG A 38 -18.54 22.89 -21.79
N TRP A 39 -18.85 22.61 -23.04
CA TRP A 39 -19.07 21.24 -23.51
C TRP A 39 -17.80 20.35 -23.41
N ASN A 40 -16.63 20.98 -23.28
CA ASN A 40 -15.31 20.34 -23.16
C ASN A 40 -14.61 20.67 -21.83
N ALA A 41 -15.36 20.89 -20.76
CA ALA A 41 -14.79 21.11 -19.41
C ALA A 41 -13.85 19.95 -19.02
N TYR A 42 -12.67 20.27 -18.50
CA TYR A 42 -11.69 19.26 -18.12
C TYR A 42 -12.21 18.41 -16.95
N SER A 43 -12.06 17.09 -17.06
CA SER A 43 -12.34 16.14 -16.00
C SER A 43 -11.28 15.05 -16.05
N GLY A 44 -10.56 14.85 -14.94
CA GLY A 44 -9.46 13.89 -14.93
C GLY A 44 -9.10 13.35 -13.56
N ILE A 45 -8.33 12.27 -13.56
CA ILE A 45 -7.81 11.59 -12.38
C ILE A 45 -6.44 12.19 -12.04
N LEU A 46 -6.29 12.71 -10.83
CA LEU A 46 -5.03 13.26 -10.31
C LEU A 46 -4.16 12.22 -9.61
N GLY A 47 -4.71 11.03 -9.35
CA GLY A 47 -4.00 9.89 -8.80
C GLY A 47 -4.95 8.82 -8.25
N ILE A 48 -4.45 7.60 -8.18
CA ILE A 48 -5.10 6.40 -7.63
C ILE A 48 -4.30 5.98 -6.40
N TRP A 49 -4.98 5.53 -5.35
CA TRP A 49 -4.33 5.06 -4.13
C TRP A 49 -3.23 4.05 -4.42
N HIS A 50 -2.02 4.33 -3.95
CA HIS A 50 -0.84 3.55 -4.30
C HIS A 50 -0.10 3.01 -3.06
N GLU A 51 0.37 3.91 -2.19
CA GLU A 51 1.15 3.56 -1.00
C GLU A 51 1.04 4.61 0.10
N TRP A 52 1.41 4.23 1.31
CA TRP A 52 1.58 5.17 2.41
C TRP A 52 2.90 5.94 2.26
N GLU A 53 2.92 7.14 2.81
CA GLU A 53 4.18 7.80 3.14
C GLU A 53 4.45 7.62 4.63
N ILE A 54 5.62 7.10 4.95
CA ILE A 54 6.06 6.84 6.32
C ILE A 54 7.31 7.65 6.58
N ASP A 55 7.30 8.42 7.66
CA ASP A 55 8.46 9.12 8.19
C ASP A 55 8.54 8.90 9.70
N ASN A 56 9.76 8.69 10.21
CA ASN A 56 10.01 8.40 11.63
C ASN A 56 9.04 7.39 12.25
N ASN A 57 8.81 6.26 11.56
CA ASN A 57 7.94 5.18 12.01
C ASN A 57 6.46 5.58 12.19
N THR A 58 6.04 6.68 11.56
CA THR A 58 4.66 7.18 11.57
C THR A 58 4.14 7.40 10.15
N PHE A 59 2.85 7.16 9.95
CA PHE A 59 2.16 7.51 8.70
C PHE A 59 2.02 9.03 8.62
N VAL A 60 2.62 9.66 7.61
CA VAL A 60 2.54 11.12 7.41
C VAL A 60 1.58 11.51 6.28
N GLY A 61 1.28 10.57 5.39
CA GLY A 61 0.39 10.83 4.27
C GLY A 61 0.17 9.61 3.40
N MET A 62 -0.51 9.84 2.28
CA MET A 62 -0.75 8.85 1.24
C MET A 62 -0.31 9.36 -0.12
N TRP A 63 0.33 8.50 -0.88
CA TRP A 63 0.63 8.72 -2.29
C TRP A 63 -0.47 8.15 -3.16
N MET A 64 -1.02 9.01 -4.00
CA MET A 64 -1.96 8.68 -5.05
C MET A 64 -1.22 8.85 -6.38
N ARG A 65 -0.89 7.75 -7.07
CA ARG A 65 -0.07 7.76 -8.31
C ARG A 65 -0.88 7.29 -9.50
N GLU A 66 -0.27 7.25 -10.69
CA GLU A 66 -0.92 6.71 -11.90
C GLU A 66 -2.24 7.44 -12.25
N GLY A 67 -2.28 8.76 -12.06
CA GLY A 67 -3.35 9.58 -12.61
C GLY A 67 -3.23 9.73 -14.13
N ASP A 68 -4.08 10.58 -14.71
CA ASP A 68 -4.10 10.83 -16.14
C ASP A 68 -2.75 11.33 -16.65
N SER A 69 -2.43 10.97 -17.89
CA SER A 69 -1.19 11.37 -18.54
C SER A 69 -1.04 12.89 -18.57
N CYS A 70 0.17 13.33 -18.26
CA CYS A 70 0.60 14.71 -18.26
C CYS A 70 2.00 14.82 -18.85
N GLU A 71 2.06 15.19 -20.13
CA GLU A 71 3.31 15.31 -20.89
C GLU A 71 4.10 13.99 -20.89
N THR A 72 5.13 13.90 -20.04
CA THR A 72 6.06 12.77 -19.94
C THR A 72 5.82 11.88 -18.71
N LYS A 73 4.88 12.26 -17.83
CA LYS A 73 4.61 11.54 -16.57
C LYS A 73 3.11 11.45 -16.30
N SER A 74 2.70 10.54 -15.44
CA SER A 74 1.34 10.52 -14.91
C SER A 74 1.17 11.56 -13.81
N ARG A 75 -0.03 12.13 -13.71
CA ARG A 75 -0.38 12.96 -12.54
C ARG A 75 -0.23 12.15 -11.26
N GLN A 76 0.26 12.80 -10.22
CA GLN A 76 0.37 12.21 -8.90
C GLN A 76 -0.02 13.22 -7.84
N THR A 77 -0.59 12.72 -6.75
CA THR A 77 -1.11 13.52 -5.66
C THR A 77 -0.60 12.98 -4.33
N LYS A 78 -0.06 13.87 -3.50
CA LYS A 78 0.29 13.60 -2.12
C LYS A 78 -0.83 14.12 -1.22
N VAL A 79 -1.42 13.26 -0.40
CA VAL A 79 -2.44 13.68 0.57
C VAL A 79 -1.84 13.64 1.98
N HIS A 80 -1.81 14.79 2.62
CA HIS A 80 -1.41 14.96 4.02
C HIS A 80 -2.62 14.78 4.93
N LEU A 81 -2.47 13.93 5.95
CA LEU A 81 -3.51 13.71 6.95
C LEU A 81 -3.26 14.63 8.15
N VAL A 82 -4.23 15.49 8.45
CA VAL A 82 -4.12 16.48 9.52
C VAL A 82 -5.28 16.33 10.50
N CYS A 83 -4.99 16.51 11.79
CA CYS A 83 -6.02 16.53 12.82
C CYS A 83 -6.99 17.69 12.57
N GLY A 84 -8.29 17.38 12.51
CA GLY A 84 -9.34 18.38 12.33
C GLY A 84 -10.65 17.99 13.01
N LYS A 85 -11.58 18.93 13.11
CA LYS A 85 -12.87 18.70 13.81
C LYS A 85 -13.86 17.85 12.99
N SER A 86 -13.68 17.79 11.68
CA SER A 86 -14.56 17.13 10.72
C SER A 86 -13.76 16.49 9.61
N ASN A 87 -14.30 15.46 8.97
CA ASN A 87 -13.72 14.88 7.75
C ASN A 87 -13.96 15.82 6.57
N LYS A 88 -12.91 16.48 6.06
CA LYS A 88 -13.03 17.36 4.90
C LYS A 88 -11.70 17.51 4.16
N LEU A 89 -11.79 17.75 2.85
CA LEU A 89 -10.67 18.24 2.07
C LEU A 89 -10.51 19.74 2.35
N ALA A 90 -9.42 20.13 3.00
CA ALA A 90 -9.25 21.48 3.54
C ALA A 90 -8.46 22.39 2.62
N TYR A 91 -7.48 21.84 1.89
CA TYR A 91 -6.61 22.61 1.00
C TYR A 91 -6.11 21.73 -0.15
N VAL A 92 -5.90 22.37 -1.31
CA VAL A 92 -5.39 21.75 -2.54
C VAL A 92 -4.36 22.70 -3.14
N SER A 93 -3.25 22.18 -3.65
CA SER A 93 -2.26 22.96 -4.39
C SER A 93 -1.57 22.11 -5.46
N GLU A 94 -1.03 22.77 -6.49
CA GLU A 94 -0.16 22.17 -7.50
C GLU A 94 1.26 22.74 -7.35
N PRO A 95 2.06 22.24 -6.40
CA PRO A 95 3.41 22.76 -6.14
C PRO A 95 4.37 22.61 -7.33
N SER A 96 4.14 21.64 -8.22
CA SER A 96 4.85 21.51 -9.49
C SER A 96 3.93 20.89 -10.53
N THR A 97 4.20 21.13 -11.82
CA THR A 97 3.35 20.64 -12.91
C THR A 97 3.04 19.15 -12.74
N CYS A 98 1.75 18.83 -12.65
CA CYS A 98 1.19 17.48 -12.49
C CYS A 98 1.58 16.74 -11.21
N VAL A 99 2.00 17.49 -10.19
CA VAL A 99 2.17 17.01 -8.82
C VAL A 99 1.30 17.87 -7.92
N TYR A 100 0.32 17.22 -7.30
CA TYR A 100 -0.64 17.88 -6.43
C TYR A 100 -0.34 17.56 -4.96
N SER A 101 -0.67 18.51 -4.08
CA SER A 101 -0.62 18.34 -2.63
C SER A 101 -1.99 18.70 -2.03
N LEU A 102 -2.59 17.75 -1.32
CA LEU A 102 -3.88 17.86 -0.68
C LEU A 102 -3.69 17.81 0.84
N THR A 103 -4.43 18.64 1.58
CA THR A 103 -4.55 18.53 3.03
C THR A 103 -5.93 18.04 3.38
N PHE A 104 -6.00 16.84 3.96
CA PHE A 104 -7.24 16.23 4.42
C PHE A 104 -7.32 16.30 5.95
N GLU A 105 -8.33 17.00 6.45
CA GLU A 105 -8.61 17.11 7.87
C GLU A 105 -9.53 15.97 8.32
N THR A 106 -9.19 15.32 9.43
CA THR A 106 -10.04 14.30 10.05
C THR A 106 -9.79 14.19 11.56
N PRO A 107 -10.85 13.97 12.39
CA PRO A 107 -10.68 13.71 13.81
C PRO A 107 -9.99 12.37 14.09
N LEU A 108 -9.93 11.46 13.10
CA LEU A 108 -9.39 10.12 13.25
C LEU A 108 -7.87 10.10 13.50
N VAL A 109 -7.17 11.16 13.11
CA VAL A 109 -5.71 11.27 13.26
C VAL A 109 -5.28 12.20 14.40
N CYS A 110 -6.23 12.66 15.23
CA CYS A 110 -5.93 13.61 16.32
C CYS A 110 -5.28 12.96 17.54
N HIS A 111 -5.45 11.65 17.75
CA HIS A 111 -4.81 10.97 18.86
C HIS A 111 -3.30 10.80 18.55
N PRO A 112 -2.38 11.08 19.48
CA PRO A 112 -0.93 10.99 19.24
C PRO A 112 -0.47 9.64 18.68
N HIS A 113 -1.17 8.56 19.05
CA HIS A 113 -0.84 7.20 18.62
C HIS A 113 -1.63 6.71 17.39
N SER A 114 -2.48 7.54 16.79
CA SER A 114 -3.28 7.13 15.61
C SER A 114 -2.41 6.77 14.41
N LEU A 115 -1.26 7.41 14.25
CA LEU A 115 -0.44 7.27 13.04
C LEU A 115 0.81 6.42 13.25
N LEU A 116 0.95 5.72 14.38
CA LEU A 116 2.09 4.82 14.60
C LEU A 116 2.02 3.62 13.64
N VAL A 117 3.14 3.26 13.03
CA VAL A 117 3.21 2.12 12.10
C VAL A 117 3.21 0.79 12.84
N TYR A 118 4.06 0.65 13.86
CA TYR A 118 4.28 -0.60 14.60
C TYR A 118 2.98 -1.32 15.03
N PRO A 119 2.00 -0.63 15.68
CA PRO A 119 0.76 -1.29 16.11
C PRO A 119 -0.15 -1.75 14.96
N THR A 120 0.10 -1.30 13.73
CA THR A 120 -0.68 -1.69 12.55
C THR A 120 -0.11 -2.92 11.84
N LEU A 121 1.08 -3.37 12.24
CA LEU A 121 1.74 -4.54 11.69
C LEU A 121 1.19 -5.84 12.30
N PRO A 122 1.14 -6.95 11.54
CA PRO A 122 0.94 -8.28 12.10
C PRO A 122 2.05 -8.65 13.10
N GLU A 123 1.73 -9.54 14.06
CA GLU A 123 2.66 -9.98 15.11
C GLU A 123 4.01 -10.48 14.55
N ALA A 124 4.00 -11.25 13.47
CA ALA A 124 5.23 -11.72 12.83
C ALA A 124 6.13 -10.58 12.35
N LEU A 125 5.56 -9.48 11.87
CA LEU A 125 6.33 -8.31 11.41
C LEU A 125 6.75 -7.41 12.57
N GLN A 126 5.96 -7.36 13.65
CA GLN A 126 6.38 -6.72 14.91
C GLN A 126 7.60 -7.42 15.49
N MET A 127 7.61 -8.75 15.55
CA MET A 127 8.77 -9.51 16.02
C MET A 127 10.03 -9.26 15.18
N LYS A 128 9.91 -9.20 13.85
CA LYS A 128 11.04 -8.84 12.96
C LYS A 128 11.55 -7.42 13.23
N TRP A 129 10.65 -6.49 13.53
CA TRP A 129 11.01 -5.14 13.91
C TRP A 129 11.76 -5.16 15.25
N ASP A 130 11.22 -5.81 16.28
CA ASP A 130 11.82 -5.89 17.62
C ASP A 130 13.23 -6.48 17.56
N GLU A 131 13.43 -7.51 16.73
CA GLU A 131 14.76 -8.07 16.47
C GLU A 131 15.70 -7.04 15.82
N ALA A 132 15.22 -6.27 14.83
CA ALA A 132 16.03 -5.23 14.20
C ALA A 132 16.42 -4.10 15.18
N GLU A 133 15.53 -3.71 16.09
CA GLU A 133 15.83 -2.76 17.17
C GLU A 133 16.90 -3.30 18.10
N GLN A 134 16.79 -4.57 18.50
CA GLN A 134 17.78 -5.22 19.36
C GLN A 134 19.14 -5.30 18.67
N LEU A 135 19.19 -5.68 17.39
CA LEU A 135 20.42 -5.71 16.61
C LEU A 135 21.07 -4.33 16.48
N LEU A 136 20.28 -3.27 16.37
CA LEU A 136 20.78 -1.90 16.33
C LEU A 136 21.34 -1.48 17.70
N TYR A 137 20.62 -1.79 18.78
CA TYR A 137 21.04 -1.51 20.15
C TYR A 137 22.33 -2.23 20.53
N ASP A 138 22.48 -3.48 20.10
CA ASP A 138 23.69 -4.29 20.29
C ASP A 138 24.83 -3.90 19.33
N GLU A 139 24.65 -2.86 18.52
CA GLU A 139 25.60 -2.35 17.52
C GLU A 139 26.03 -3.40 16.46
N LEU A 140 25.18 -4.41 16.23
CA LEU A 140 25.41 -5.49 15.26
C LEU A 140 25.03 -5.07 13.84
N ILE A 141 24.22 -4.02 13.70
CA ILE A 141 23.87 -3.40 12.42
C ILE A 141 24.03 -1.88 12.50
N THR A 142 24.19 -1.26 11.34
CA THR A 142 24.23 0.20 11.22
C THR A 142 22.82 0.80 11.10
N ASP A 143 22.69 2.11 11.32
CA ASP A 143 21.44 2.84 11.05
C ASP A 143 20.90 2.62 9.63
N GLN A 144 21.81 2.50 8.65
CA GLN A 144 21.45 2.21 7.26
C GLN A 144 20.89 0.79 7.12
N GLY A 145 21.51 -0.19 7.81
CA GLY A 145 21.04 -1.56 7.87
C GLY A 145 19.65 -1.65 8.50
N TYR A 146 19.44 -0.99 9.64
CA TYR A 146 18.15 -0.91 10.31
C TYR A 146 17.07 -0.28 9.42
N LYS A 147 17.35 0.86 8.78
CA LYS A 147 16.41 1.51 7.84
C LYS A 147 16.05 0.59 6.66
N LYS A 148 17.01 -0.20 6.17
CA LYS A 148 16.75 -1.18 5.10
C LYS A 148 15.81 -2.28 5.58
N ILE A 149 16.03 -2.83 6.77
CA ILE A 149 15.15 -3.87 7.36
C ILE A 149 13.73 -3.32 7.54
N LEU A 150 13.58 -2.10 8.10
CA LEU A 150 12.26 -1.46 8.23
C LEU A 150 11.55 -1.29 6.89
N LYS A 151 12.29 -0.86 5.86
CA LYS A 151 11.73 -0.72 4.51
C LYS A 151 11.19 -2.07 4.00
N GLU A 152 11.93 -3.16 4.20
CA GLU A 152 11.49 -4.51 3.82
C GLU A 152 10.25 -4.94 4.61
N ILE A 153 10.19 -4.65 5.91
CA ILE A 153 8.99 -4.89 6.74
C ILE A 153 7.78 -4.11 6.19
N PHE A 154 7.96 -2.85 5.80
CA PHE A 154 6.87 -2.03 5.26
C PHE A 154 6.41 -2.48 3.87
N GLU A 155 7.34 -2.95 3.03
CA GLU A 155 7.04 -3.59 1.75
C GLU A 155 6.26 -4.90 1.96
N GLU A 156 6.67 -5.75 2.92
CA GLU A 156 5.99 -7.01 3.26
C GLU A 156 4.59 -6.78 3.84
N ALA A 157 4.43 -5.73 4.65
CA ALA A 157 3.14 -5.29 5.18
C ALA A 157 2.21 -4.63 4.14
N GLY A 158 2.69 -4.43 2.90
CA GLY A 158 1.95 -3.74 1.84
C GLY A 158 1.70 -2.26 2.15
N LEU A 159 2.52 -1.66 3.01
CA LEU A 159 2.43 -0.23 3.32
C LEU A 159 3.17 0.62 2.28
N LEU A 160 4.29 0.10 1.78
CA LEU A 160 5.08 0.66 0.69
C LEU A 160 5.03 -0.27 -0.52
N LYS A 161 5.08 0.30 -1.72
CA LYS A 161 5.31 -0.50 -2.93
C LYS A 161 6.78 -0.84 -3.02
N ALA A 162 7.08 -2.00 -3.60
CA ALA A 162 8.46 -2.35 -3.88
C ALA A 162 8.99 -1.44 -4.99
N THR A 163 10.29 -1.16 -5.02
CA THR A 163 10.90 -0.42 -6.14
C THR A 163 10.64 -1.13 -7.46
N GLU A 164 10.50 -0.38 -8.56
CA GLU A 164 10.20 -0.90 -9.91
C GLU A 164 11.09 -2.11 -10.29
N GLU A 165 12.38 -2.10 -9.94
CA GLU A 165 13.30 -3.23 -10.16
C GLU A 165 12.87 -4.52 -9.42
N LYS A 166 12.43 -4.39 -8.16
CA LYS A 166 11.90 -5.50 -7.36
C LYS A 166 10.49 -5.90 -7.80
N GLU A 167 9.71 -4.97 -8.35
CA GLU A 167 8.41 -5.27 -8.95
C GLU A 167 8.56 -6.05 -10.25
N VAL A 168 9.53 -5.71 -11.10
CA VAL A 168 9.90 -6.48 -12.30
C VAL A 168 10.40 -7.87 -11.93
N GLU A 169 11.22 -8.01 -10.87
CA GLU A 169 11.63 -9.33 -10.37
C GLU A 169 10.45 -10.14 -9.79
N LYS A 170 9.54 -9.50 -9.04
CA LYS A 170 8.32 -10.15 -8.53
C LYS A 170 7.36 -10.51 -9.65
N GLN A 171 7.20 -9.67 -10.66
CA GLN A 171 6.40 -9.95 -11.87
C GLN A 171 7.04 -11.06 -12.67
N ASN A 172 8.36 -11.09 -12.89
CA ASN A 172 9.04 -12.20 -13.55
C ASN A 172 8.91 -13.50 -12.76
N LYS A 173 8.97 -13.46 -11.42
CA LYS A 173 8.64 -14.62 -10.57
C LYS A 173 7.16 -15.02 -10.66
N LYS A 174 6.23 -14.07 -10.76
CA LYS A 174 4.80 -14.36 -10.89
C LYS A 174 4.43 -14.89 -12.28
N ILE A 175 5.03 -14.37 -13.34
CA ILE A 175 4.97 -14.87 -14.72
C ILE A 175 5.57 -16.27 -14.79
N SER A 176 6.64 -16.55 -14.04
CA SER A 176 7.19 -17.92 -13.93
C SER A 176 6.25 -18.92 -13.23
N LEU A 177 5.22 -18.42 -12.52
CA LEU A 177 4.21 -19.21 -11.82
C LEU A 177 2.85 -19.27 -12.55
N GLU A 178 2.69 -18.54 -13.66
CA GLU A 178 1.46 -18.57 -14.47
C GLU A 178 1.59 -19.65 -15.56
N PHE A 179 0.72 -20.66 -15.50
CA PHE A 179 0.65 -21.69 -16.53
C PHE A 179 -0.04 -21.12 -17.78
N GLU A 180 0.66 -21.14 -18.91
CA GLU A 180 0.17 -20.62 -20.20
C GLU A 180 -1.11 -21.31 -20.70
N THR A 181 -1.39 -22.55 -20.26
CA THR A 181 -2.59 -23.30 -20.62
C THR A 181 -3.16 -24.10 -19.45
N VAL A 182 -4.47 -24.38 -19.51
CA VAL A 182 -5.20 -25.18 -18.51
C VAL A 182 -4.66 -26.61 -18.46
N GLU A 183 -4.23 -27.16 -19.60
CA GLU A 183 -3.64 -28.49 -19.68
C GLU A 183 -2.32 -28.57 -18.91
N LYS A 184 -1.45 -27.57 -19.07
CA LYS A 184 -0.16 -27.46 -18.35
C LYS A 184 -0.39 -27.34 -16.85
N CYS A 185 -1.32 -26.49 -16.43
CA CYS A 185 -1.74 -26.37 -15.02
C CYS A 185 -2.24 -27.70 -14.45
N SER A 186 -3.12 -28.40 -15.16
CA SER A 186 -3.67 -29.68 -14.69
C SER A 186 -2.61 -30.78 -14.54
N LYS A 187 -1.57 -30.76 -15.38
CA LYS A 187 -0.47 -31.72 -15.36
C LYS A 187 0.45 -31.46 -14.17
N GLU A 188 0.81 -30.21 -13.94
CA GLU A 188 1.65 -29.79 -12.80
C GLU A 188 0.91 -29.98 -11.48
N TYR A 189 -0.39 -29.70 -11.43
CA TYR A 189 -1.24 -30.00 -10.26
C TYR A 189 -1.23 -31.49 -9.93
N LYS A 190 -1.36 -32.37 -10.94
CA LYS A 190 -1.28 -33.82 -10.75
C LYS A 190 0.11 -34.26 -10.27
N HIS A 191 1.17 -33.62 -10.74
CA HIS A 191 2.53 -33.89 -10.29
C HIS A 191 2.72 -33.50 -8.82
N LEU A 192 2.36 -32.25 -8.48
CA LEU A 192 2.44 -31.71 -7.13
C LEU A 192 1.60 -32.53 -6.13
N SER A 193 0.39 -32.95 -6.52
CA SER A 193 -0.47 -33.79 -5.70
C SER A 193 0.18 -35.14 -5.35
N LYS A 194 0.88 -35.76 -6.31
CA LYS A 194 1.62 -37.01 -6.08
C LYS A 194 2.81 -36.79 -5.15
N GLU A 195 3.50 -35.68 -5.30
CA GLU A 195 4.68 -35.34 -4.48
C GLU A 195 4.28 -35.04 -3.04
N ILE A 196 3.20 -34.27 -2.82
CA ILE A 196 2.59 -34.06 -1.51
C ILE A 196 2.20 -35.39 -0.87
N LYS A 197 1.60 -36.31 -1.64
CA LYS A 197 1.24 -37.64 -1.12
C LYS A 197 2.49 -38.41 -0.65
N LYS A 198 3.54 -38.44 -1.48
CA LYS A 198 4.82 -39.08 -1.15
C LYS A 198 5.47 -38.49 0.11
N LEU A 199 5.45 -37.16 0.24
CA LEU A 199 5.98 -36.47 1.41
C LEU A 199 5.16 -36.75 2.67
N LYS A 200 3.83 -36.78 2.58
CA LYS A 200 2.95 -37.16 3.69
C LYS A 200 3.19 -38.59 4.14
N ASP A 201 3.37 -39.52 3.20
CA ASP A 201 3.67 -40.92 3.50
C ASP A 201 5.03 -41.03 4.22
N LEU A 202 6.05 -40.29 3.77
CA LEU A 202 7.36 -40.20 4.43
C LEU A 202 7.27 -39.62 5.84
N LEU A 203 6.54 -38.53 6.03
CA LEU A 203 6.33 -37.92 7.35
C LEU A 203 5.61 -38.88 8.30
N SER A 204 4.60 -39.60 7.81
CA SER A 204 3.89 -40.62 8.57
C SER A 204 4.79 -41.80 8.96
N GLN A 205 5.70 -42.22 8.07
CA GLN A 205 6.68 -43.28 8.37
C GLN A 205 7.66 -42.86 9.48
N HIS A 206 7.97 -41.57 9.59
CA HIS A 206 8.87 -41.02 10.61
C HIS A 206 8.14 -40.49 11.85
N GLY A 207 6.83 -40.73 11.97
CA GLY A 207 6.03 -40.31 13.13
C GLY A 207 5.82 -38.80 13.27
N ILE A 208 6.02 -38.04 12.19
CA ILE A 208 5.90 -36.57 12.18
C ILE A 208 4.49 -36.19 11.71
N ALA A 209 3.72 -35.53 12.59
CA ALA A 209 2.36 -35.11 12.28
C ALA A 209 2.35 -33.89 11.32
N TYR A 210 1.79 -34.07 10.13
CA TYR A 210 1.55 -32.99 9.17
C TYR A 210 0.23 -32.27 9.49
N LYS A 211 0.28 -31.07 10.08
CA LYS A 211 -0.90 -30.19 10.21
C LYS A 211 -1.15 -29.49 8.88
N GLY A 212 -2.03 -30.07 8.05
CA GLY A 212 -2.55 -29.35 6.88
C GLY A 212 -3.55 -28.28 7.34
N ASN A 213 -3.47 -27.07 6.80
CA ASN A 213 -4.57 -26.10 6.90
C ASN A 213 -5.80 -26.73 6.24
N SER A 214 -6.77 -27.17 7.06
CA SER A 214 -8.11 -27.53 6.63
C SER A 214 -8.89 -26.23 6.44
N GLY A 215 -8.74 -25.61 5.27
CA GLY A 215 -9.69 -24.63 4.77
C GLY A 215 -10.82 -25.38 4.07
N GLU A 216 -11.91 -25.62 4.79
CA GLU A 216 -13.26 -25.53 4.19
C GLU A 216 -13.65 -24.05 4.14
#